data_AF-A0A1I3XP68-F1
#
_entry.id   AF-A0A1I3XP68-F1
#
_cell.length_a   1.000
_cell.length_b   1.000
_cell.length_c   1.000
_cell.angle_alpha   90.00
_cell.angle_beta   90.00
_cell.angle_gamma   90.00
#
_symmetry.space_group_name_H-M   'P 1'
#
loop_
_entity.id
_entity.type
_entity.pdbx_description
1 polymer ?
#
loop_
_entity_poly.entity_id
_entity_poly.type
_entity_poly.pdbx_seq_one_letter_code
_entity_poly.pdbx_strand_id
1 'polypeptide(L)'
;MEWILKNFRFFFLILVLPFHSASATSTQSDEKIALQHFTAKEVSLDELDNARGREGIDITALNNLDVSATLTGNTANNNLTGTNMIDASAFTGASGMFSVIQNTGNNVIIQDSTIVNVTILP
;
A
#
# COMPACT_ATOMS: atom_id res chain seq x y z
N MET A 1 -48.15 -55.32 47.90
CA MET A 1 -48.00 -56.19 46.71
C MET A 1 -47.37 -55.46 45.51
N GLU A 2 -46.72 -54.29 45.70
CA GLU A 2 -46.13 -53.49 44.61
C GLU A 2 -44.60 -53.64 44.46
N TRP A 3 -43.92 -54.28 45.43
CA TRP A 3 -42.45 -54.44 45.41
C TRP A 3 -41.99 -55.64 44.57
N ILE A 4 -42.79 -56.73 44.51
CA ILE A 4 -42.52 -57.91 43.68
C ILE A 4 -42.70 -57.63 42.18
N LEU A 5 -43.56 -56.67 41.81
CA LEU A 5 -43.88 -56.38 40.40
C LEU A 5 -42.82 -55.49 39.71
N LYS A 6 -42.10 -54.65 40.46
CA LYS A 6 -41.01 -53.82 39.93
C LYS A 6 -39.75 -54.62 39.60
N ASN A 7 -39.40 -55.64 40.41
CA ASN A 7 -38.25 -56.50 40.13
C ASN A 7 -38.48 -57.46 38.95
N PHE A 8 -39.74 -57.80 38.64
CA PHE A 8 -40.08 -58.61 37.46
C PHE A 8 -39.88 -57.84 36.15
N ARG A 9 -40.07 -56.51 36.14
CA ARG A 9 -39.85 -55.67 34.95
C ARG A 9 -38.38 -55.38 34.66
N PHE A 10 -37.49 -55.53 35.63
CA PHE A 10 -36.05 -55.39 35.41
C PHE A 10 -35.43 -56.66 34.81
N PHE A 11 -35.98 -57.84 35.13
CA PHE A 11 -35.51 -59.11 34.58
C PHE A 11 -35.93 -59.34 33.11
N PHE A 12 -37.04 -58.73 32.67
CA PHE A 12 -37.51 -58.84 31.29
C PHE A 12 -36.85 -57.85 30.31
N LEU A 13 -36.16 -56.81 30.81
CA LEU A 13 -35.50 -55.81 29.95
C LEU A 13 -34.09 -56.25 29.48
N ILE A 14 -33.48 -57.25 30.12
CA ILE A 14 -32.15 -57.78 29.75
C ILE A 14 -32.27 -58.88 28.68
N LEU A 15 -33.46 -59.43 28.43
CA LEU A 15 -33.69 -60.54 27.48
C LEU A 15 -33.87 -60.09 26.00
N VAL A 16 -33.90 -58.79 25.71
CA VAL A 16 -34.17 -58.25 24.36
C VAL A 16 -33.00 -57.41 23.81
N LEU A 17 -31.79 -57.54 24.37
CA LEU A 17 -30.59 -57.00 23.75
C LEU A 17 -30.02 -58.01 22.74
N PRO A 18 -30.06 -57.74 21.43
CA PRO A 18 -29.35 -58.59 20.49
C PRO A 18 -27.83 -58.33 20.63
N PHE A 19 -27.09 -59.34 21.07
CA PHE A 19 -25.63 -59.38 20.92
C PHE A 19 -25.30 -59.39 19.43
N HIS A 20 -24.84 -58.25 18.89
CA HIS A 20 -24.22 -58.20 17.57
C HIS A 20 -22.71 -57.96 17.74
N SER A 21 -21.93 -58.88 17.19
CA SER A 21 -20.47 -58.82 17.09
C SER A 21 -20.04 -57.52 16.41
N ALA A 22 -19.09 -56.81 17.02
CA ALA A 22 -18.43 -55.69 16.38
C ALA A 22 -17.63 -56.17 15.16
N SER A 23 -18.11 -55.86 13.97
CA SER A 23 -17.26 -55.80 12.76
C SER A 23 -16.88 -54.33 12.57
N ALA A 24 -15.59 -54.02 12.65
CA ALA A 24 -15.10 -52.67 12.43
C ALA A 24 -15.30 -52.29 10.95
N THR A 25 -16.37 -51.53 10.68
CA THR A 25 -16.56 -50.81 9.42
C THR A 25 -16.23 -49.35 9.69
N SER A 26 -15.26 -48.80 8.97
CA SER A 26 -14.96 -47.37 8.99
C SER A 26 -16.07 -46.62 8.23
N THR A 27 -17.13 -46.23 8.93
CA THR A 27 -18.01 -45.17 8.43
C THR A 27 -17.28 -43.86 8.65
N GLN A 28 -16.71 -43.30 7.58
CA GLN A 28 -16.25 -41.93 7.55
C GLN A 28 -17.48 -41.06 7.80
N SER A 29 -17.64 -40.58 9.03
CA SER A 29 -18.65 -39.58 9.35
C SER A 29 -18.26 -38.32 8.59
N ASP A 30 -19.09 -37.94 7.62
CA ASP A 30 -19.19 -36.57 7.13
C ASP A 30 -19.65 -35.69 8.31
N GLU A 31 -18.74 -35.42 9.26
CA GLU A 31 -18.85 -34.22 10.07
C GLU A 31 -18.70 -33.07 9.07
N LYS A 32 -19.85 -32.60 8.58
CA LYS A 32 -19.95 -31.23 8.10
C LYS A 32 -19.58 -30.35 9.28
N ILE A 33 -18.29 -30.04 9.39
CA ILE A 33 -17.77 -28.92 10.17
C ILE A 33 -18.71 -27.78 9.81
N ALA A 34 -19.54 -27.37 10.78
CA ALA A 34 -20.37 -26.21 10.65
C ALA A 34 -19.38 -25.05 10.44
N LEU A 35 -19.15 -24.74 9.16
CA LEU A 35 -18.44 -23.56 8.72
C LEU A 35 -19.26 -22.44 9.32
N GLN A 36 -18.82 -21.94 10.48
CA GLN A 36 -19.36 -20.73 11.07
C GLN A 36 -19.36 -19.74 9.93
N HIS A 37 -20.56 -19.33 9.52
CA HIS A 37 -20.75 -18.33 8.50
C HIS A 37 -19.91 -17.14 8.92
N PHE A 38 -18.72 -16.98 8.35
CA PHE A 38 -18.10 -15.68 8.22
C PHE A 38 -19.07 -14.92 7.33
N THR A 39 -20.04 -14.27 7.97
CA THR A 39 -20.84 -13.24 7.33
C THR A 39 -19.88 -12.08 7.12
N ALA A 40 -19.02 -12.22 6.10
CA ALA A 40 -18.26 -11.12 5.58
C ALA A 40 -19.31 -10.14 5.05
N LYS A 41 -19.42 -8.99 5.71
CA LYS A 41 -20.20 -7.89 5.17
C LYS A 41 -19.64 -7.61 3.78
N GLU A 42 -20.48 -7.76 2.76
CA GLU A 42 -20.09 -7.48 1.38
C GLU A 42 -19.69 -6.00 1.31
N VAL A 43 -18.40 -5.77 1.05
CA VAL A 43 -17.86 -4.44 0.80
C VAL A 43 -18.22 -4.09 -0.65
N SER A 44 -18.80 -2.91 -0.86
CA SER A 44 -19.15 -2.49 -2.22
C SER A 44 -17.88 -2.30 -3.06
N LEU A 45 -17.99 -2.46 -4.38
CA LEU A 45 -16.85 -2.18 -5.27
C LEU A 45 -16.36 -0.74 -5.10
N ASP A 46 -17.28 0.21 -4.89
CA ASP A 46 -16.94 1.62 -4.64
C ASP A 46 -16.20 1.82 -3.30
N GLU A 47 -16.58 1.10 -2.25
CA GLU A 47 -15.91 1.16 -0.94
C GLU A 47 -14.51 0.53 -1.02
N LEU A 48 -14.37 -0.57 -1.76
CA LEU A 48 -13.09 -1.23 -1.99
C LEU A 48 -12.16 -0.39 -2.88
N ASP A 49 -12.69 0.27 -3.91
CA ASP A 49 -11.93 1.17 -4.79
C ASP A 49 -11.46 2.43 -4.06
N ASN A 50 -12.26 2.95 -3.12
CA ASN A 50 -11.85 4.06 -2.27
C ASN A 50 -10.80 3.64 -1.22
N ALA A 51 -10.98 2.46 -0.60
CA ALA A 51 -10.03 1.90 0.38
C ALA A 51 -8.67 1.50 -0.26
N ARG A 52 -8.63 1.30 -1.59
CA ARG A 52 -7.43 0.90 -2.33
C ARG A 52 -6.49 2.05 -2.72
N GLY A 53 -6.79 3.29 -2.35
CA GLY A 53 -5.82 4.39 -2.59
C GLY A 53 -6.37 5.82 -2.58
N ARG A 54 -7.60 6.05 -2.09
CA ARG A 54 -8.25 7.36 -2.18
C ARG A 54 -8.67 7.95 -0.83
N GLU A 55 -8.73 7.17 0.25
CA GLU A 55 -9.12 7.70 1.54
C GLU A 55 -7.97 8.45 2.22
N GLY A 56 -8.12 9.77 2.40
CA GLY A 56 -7.27 10.58 3.26
C GLY A 56 -6.03 11.24 2.63
N ILE A 57 -5.84 11.20 1.31
CA ILE A 57 -4.72 11.91 0.67
C ILE A 57 -5.11 13.38 0.43
N ASP A 58 -4.78 14.26 1.38
CA ASP A 58 -4.74 15.70 1.17
C ASP A 58 -3.40 16.09 0.52
N ILE A 59 -3.36 16.17 -0.82
CA ILE A 59 -2.17 16.66 -1.54
C ILE A 59 -2.21 18.19 -1.58
N THR A 60 -2.05 18.83 -0.43
CA THR A 60 -1.80 20.26 -0.38
C THR A 60 -0.28 20.51 -0.39
N ALA A 61 0.30 20.58 -1.60
CA ALA A 61 1.69 21.00 -1.78
C ALA A 61 1.78 22.53 -1.83
N LEU A 62 2.11 23.16 -0.70
CA LEU A 62 2.41 24.60 -0.66
C LEU A 62 3.88 24.82 -1.03
N ASN A 63 4.08 25.45 -2.18
CA ASN A 63 5.41 25.71 -2.72
C ASN A 63 5.69 27.21 -2.66
N ASN A 64 6.75 27.60 -1.97
CA ASN A 64 7.20 28.98 -1.92
C ASN A 64 8.67 29.05 -2.34
N LEU A 65 8.98 29.92 -3.30
CA LEU A 65 10.34 30.28 -3.67
C LEU A 65 10.48 31.78 -3.51
N ASP A 66 11.34 32.19 -2.58
CA ASP A 66 11.79 33.57 -2.47
C ASP A 66 13.24 33.62 -2.94
N VAL A 67 13.45 34.31 -4.06
CA VAL A 67 14.75 34.41 -4.72
C VAL A 67 14.99 35.88 -5.00
N SER A 68 15.86 36.47 -4.18
CA SER A 68 16.25 37.87 -4.30
C SER A 68 17.76 38.00 -4.32
N ALA A 69 18.23 38.88 -5.18
CA ALA A 69 19.63 39.20 -5.28
C ALA A 69 19.79 40.66 -5.68
N THR A 70 20.78 41.29 -5.08
CA THR A 70 21.16 42.67 -5.37
C THR A 70 22.57 42.67 -5.89
N LEU A 71 22.75 43.27 -7.07
CA LEU A 71 24.06 43.43 -7.69
C LEU A 71 24.40 44.91 -7.78
N THR A 72 25.27 45.41 -6.90
CA THR A 72 25.59 46.84 -6.81
C THR A 72 27.06 47.07 -6.49
N GLY A 73 27.60 48.23 -6.90
CA GLY A 73 29.01 48.58 -6.64
C GLY A 73 30.01 47.94 -7.60
N ASN A 74 29.52 47.42 -8.72
CA ASN A 74 30.33 46.68 -9.66
C ASN A 74 31.19 47.58 -10.54
N THR A 75 32.48 47.27 -10.62
CA THR A 75 33.41 47.88 -11.56
C THR A 75 34.23 46.76 -12.19
N ALA A 76 34.28 46.72 -13.52
CA ALA A 76 35.09 45.78 -14.28
C ALA A 76 35.98 46.59 -15.23
N ASN A 77 37.28 46.60 -14.98
CA ASN A 77 38.29 47.27 -15.80
C ASN A 77 39.34 46.26 -16.26
N ASN A 78 39.78 46.36 -17.52
CA ASN A 78 40.75 45.45 -18.14
C ASN A 78 40.29 43.97 -18.16
N ASN A 79 38.99 43.72 -18.21
CA ASN A 79 38.45 42.35 -18.21
C ASN A 79 38.51 41.72 -19.60
N LEU A 80 39.06 40.51 -19.67
CA LEU A 80 38.93 39.61 -20.80
C LEU A 80 37.97 38.49 -20.40
N THR A 81 36.81 38.43 -21.03
CA THR A 81 35.84 37.34 -20.84
C THR A 81 36.11 36.21 -21.84
N GLY A 82 36.03 34.96 -21.38
CA GLY A 82 36.31 33.77 -22.20
C GLY A 82 35.12 33.25 -23.01
N THR A 83 35.32 32.12 -23.69
CA THR A 83 34.29 31.41 -24.44
C THR A 83 33.39 30.60 -23.50
N ASN A 84 32.07 30.71 -23.69
CA ASN A 84 31.05 30.02 -22.93
C ASN A 84 30.41 28.97 -23.84
N MET A 85 31.09 27.84 -24.03
CA MET A 85 30.66 26.88 -25.05
C MET A 85 30.27 25.56 -24.40
N ILE A 86 29.03 25.17 -24.65
CA ILE A 86 28.54 23.80 -24.58
C ILE A 86 28.73 23.22 -25.98
N ASP A 87 29.52 22.16 -26.09
CA ASP A 87 29.88 21.54 -27.37
C ASP A 87 28.86 20.49 -27.82
N ALA A 88 29.03 19.98 -29.04
CA ALA A 88 28.25 18.89 -29.59
C ALA A 88 28.27 17.68 -28.64
N SER A 89 27.09 17.11 -28.39
CA SER A 89 26.86 15.99 -27.48
C SER A 89 27.02 16.27 -25.98
N ALA A 90 27.12 17.52 -25.53
CA ALA A 90 27.24 17.84 -24.10
C ALA A 90 26.10 17.29 -23.22
N PHE A 91 24.92 17.04 -23.81
CA PHE A 91 23.77 16.46 -23.14
C PHE A 91 23.21 15.23 -23.85
N THR A 92 24.00 14.57 -24.71
CA THR A 92 23.56 13.33 -25.35
C THR A 92 23.32 12.26 -24.27
N GLY A 93 22.10 11.74 -24.21
CA GLY A 93 21.68 10.79 -23.16
C GLY A 93 21.25 11.42 -21.84
N ALA A 94 21.16 12.76 -21.76
CA ALA A 94 20.59 13.42 -20.59
C ALA A 94 19.10 13.04 -20.44
N SER A 95 18.72 12.65 -19.23
CA SER A 95 17.35 12.29 -18.89
C SER A 95 17.02 12.78 -17.48
N GLY A 96 15.74 12.96 -17.19
CA GLY A 96 15.30 13.64 -15.97
C GLY A 96 15.41 15.16 -16.09
N MET A 97 15.52 15.83 -14.94
CA MET A 97 15.60 17.29 -14.87
C MET A 97 17.03 17.76 -14.68
N PHE A 98 17.45 18.72 -15.47
CA PHE A 98 18.75 19.38 -15.35
C PHE A 98 18.60 20.87 -15.65
N SER A 99 19.40 21.69 -14.98
CA SER A 99 19.53 23.13 -15.22
C SER A 99 20.98 23.42 -15.58
N VAL A 100 21.19 24.22 -16.63
CA VAL A 100 22.52 24.54 -17.13
C VAL A 100 22.61 26.05 -17.26
N ILE A 101 23.57 26.61 -16.55
CA ILE A 101 23.79 28.04 -16.54
C ILE A 101 25.23 28.32 -16.92
N GLN A 102 25.35 29.12 -17.95
CA GLN A 102 26.60 29.45 -18.62
C GLN A 102 26.79 30.94 -18.46
N ASN A 103 27.87 31.36 -17.79
CA ASN A 103 28.24 32.76 -17.78
C ASN A 103 29.75 32.96 -17.90
N THR A 104 30.17 33.74 -18.91
CA THR A 104 31.57 34.13 -19.11
C THR A 104 31.86 35.58 -18.76
N GLY A 105 30.84 36.29 -18.29
CA GLY A 105 30.93 37.71 -17.98
C GLY A 105 31.56 37.98 -16.62
N ASN A 106 31.81 39.26 -16.37
CA ASN A 106 32.01 39.77 -15.01
C ASN A 106 30.69 40.38 -14.54
N ASN A 107 30.60 40.64 -13.24
CA ASN A 107 29.42 41.32 -12.68
C ASN A 107 28.14 40.53 -12.96
N VAL A 108 28.14 39.23 -12.70
CA VAL A 108 27.00 38.38 -12.97
C VAL A 108 26.43 37.82 -11.68
N ILE A 109 25.14 38.05 -11.50
CA ILE A 109 24.31 37.33 -10.55
C ILE A 109 23.46 36.34 -11.32
N ILE A 110 23.50 35.09 -10.86
CA ILE A 110 22.64 34.02 -11.34
C ILE A 110 21.73 33.62 -10.19
N GLN A 111 20.43 33.58 -10.49
CA GLN A 111 19.39 33.11 -9.58
C GLN A 111 18.62 32.04 -10.33
N ASP A 112 18.75 30.79 -9.88
CA ASP A 112 17.98 29.67 -10.39
C ASP A 112 17.32 28.95 -9.22
N SER A 113 16.07 28.54 -9.41
CA SER A 113 15.29 27.85 -8.39
C SER A 113 14.25 26.98 -9.06
N THR A 114 14.26 25.72 -8.66
CA THR A 114 13.43 24.68 -9.22
C THR A 114 12.73 23.95 -8.09
N ILE A 115 11.40 23.87 -8.17
CA ILE A 115 10.60 22.98 -7.31
C ILE A 115 10.01 21.88 -8.19
N VAL A 116 10.22 20.63 -7.78
CA VAL A 116 9.61 19.47 -8.41
C VAL A 116 8.72 18.78 -7.38
N ASN A 117 7.42 18.78 -7.65
CA ASN A 117 6.45 17.98 -6.90
C ASN A 117 6.07 16.77 -7.73
N VAL A 118 6.35 15.57 -7.20
CA VAL A 118 5.93 14.32 -7.81
C VAL A 118 4.96 13.65 -6.86
N THR A 119 3.71 13.49 -7.29
CA THR A 119 2.73 12.64 -6.60
C THR A 119 2.39 11.47 -7.48
N ILE A 120 2.64 10.26 -6.97
CA ILE A 120 2.29 9.02 -7.65
C ILE A 120 1.15 8.41 -6.84
N LEU A 121 -0.01 8.28 -7.48
CA LEU A 121 -1.17 7.58 -6.95
C LEU A 121 -1.24 6.20 -7.64
N PRO A 122 -1.67 5.15 -6.92
CA PRO A 122 -1.82 3.80 -7.48
C PRO A 122 -2.86 3.72 -8.59
#